data_AF-A0A8S3A381-F1
#
_entry.id   AF-A0A8S3A381-F1
#
_cell.length_a   1.000
_cell.length_b   1.000
_cell.length_c   1.000
_cell.angle_alpha   90.00
_cell.angle_beta   90.00
_cell.angle_gamma   90.00
#
_symmetry.space_group_name_H-M   'P 1'
#
loop_
_entity.id
_entity.type
_entity.pdbx_description
1 polymer ?
#
loop_
_entity_poly.entity_id
_entity_poly.type
_entity_poly.pdbx_seq_one_letter_code
_entity_poly.pdbx_strand_id
1 'polypeptide(L)' 'ESAAIGGSCTFADFAQCGFTQNTTASSLQWKTYTGSDTQVRTTPIPFDHTTGTNRGSYAYIDLEDQGENLNGRLYSPMYT' A
#
# COMPACT_ATOMS: atom_id res chain seq x y z
N GLU A 1 -18.56 -8.61 12.92
CA GLU A 1 -18.20 -7.18 12.93
C GLU A 1 -17.77 -6.81 11.52
N SER A 2 -18.53 -5.94 10.86
CA SER A 2 -18.47 -5.75 9.41
C SER A 2 -17.33 -4.81 9.02
N ALA A 3 -16.38 -5.32 8.23
CA ALA A 3 -15.42 -4.48 7.52
C ALA A 3 -16.19 -3.54 6.58
N ALA A 4 -15.80 -2.27 6.55
CA ALA A 4 -16.42 -1.28 5.69
C ALA A 4 -16.16 -1.64 4.22
N ILE A 5 -17.12 -2.31 3.57
CA ILE A 5 -17.20 -2.43 2.12
C ILE A 5 -17.77 -1.09 1.61
N GLY A 6 -16.98 -0.02 1.74
CA GLY A 6 -17.29 1.30 1.21
C GLY A 6 -16.16 1.69 0.26
N GLY A 7 -16.48 2.05 -0.98
CA GLY A 7 -15.52 2.29 -2.07
C GLY A 7 -14.47 3.38 -1.84
N SER A 8 -14.35 3.97 -0.64
CA SER A 8 -13.24 4.84 -0.26
C SER A 8 -12.25 4.10 0.64
N CYS A 9 -11.12 3.70 0.06
CA CYS A 9 -9.95 3.25 0.83
C CYS A 9 -8.86 4.32 0.79
N THR A 10 -8.30 4.65 1.95
CA THR A 10 -7.19 5.61 2.10
C THR A 10 -5.86 4.91 2.41
N PHE A 11 -5.81 3.58 2.25
CA PHE A 11 -4.63 2.73 2.45
C PHE A 11 -3.98 2.77 3.84
N ALA A 12 -4.67 3.32 4.85
CA ALA A 12 -4.22 3.27 6.24
C ALA A 12 -4.10 1.81 6.75
N ASP A 13 -4.99 0.94 6.29
CA ASP A 13 -4.94 -0.50 6.52
C ASP A 13 -5.58 -1.24 5.33
N PHE A 14 -4.79 -2.05 4.61
CA PHE A 14 -5.27 -2.81 3.46
C PHE A 14 -6.39 -3.79 3.82
N ALA A 15 -6.29 -4.46 4.97
CA ALA A 15 -7.25 -5.46 5.40
C ALA A 15 -8.59 -4.82 5.77
N GLN A 16 -8.57 -3.64 6.41
CA GLN A 16 -9.79 -2.87 6.67
C GLN A 16 -10.50 -2.44 5.39
N CYS A 17 -9.73 -2.18 4.33
CA CYS A 17 -10.27 -1.89 3.00
C CYS A 17 -10.62 -3.12 2.15
N GLY A 18 -10.41 -4.35 2.67
CA GLY A 18 -10.64 -5.59 1.93
C GLY A 18 -9.64 -5.87 0.81
N PHE A 19 -8.54 -5.13 0.73
CA PHE A 19 -7.46 -5.45 -0.19
C PHE A 19 -6.65 -6.65 0.33
N THR A 20 -6.26 -7.53 -0.58
CA THR A 20 -5.39 -8.66 -0.28
C THR A 20 -4.22 -8.67 -1.24
N GLN A 21 -3.11 -9.30 -0.87
CA GLN A 21 -1.94 -9.40 -1.74
C GLN A 21 -1.45 -10.84 -1.85
N ASN A 22 -0.86 -11.18 -3.00
CA ASN A 22 -0.26 -12.49 -3.19
C ASN A 22 1.19 -12.47 -2.70
N THR A 23 1.40 -12.81 -1.42
CA THR A 23 2.73 -12.80 -0.83
C THR A 23 3.61 -13.96 -1.28
N THR A 24 3.03 -15.05 -1.80
CA THR A 24 3.74 -16.30 -2.13
C THR A 24 4.17 -16.40 -3.60
N ALA A 25 3.45 -15.77 -4.51
CA ALA A 25 3.76 -15.75 -5.95
C ALA A 25 4.15 -14.36 -6.47
N SER A 26 4.35 -13.39 -5.58
CA SER A 26 4.93 -12.08 -5.90
C SER A 26 6.30 -11.95 -5.28
N SER A 27 7.26 -11.42 -6.04
CA SER A 27 8.58 -11.09 -5.52
C SER A 27 8.56 -9.84 -4.63
N LEU A 28 7.54 -8.99 -4.76
CA LEU A 28 7.38 -7.74 -4.04
C LEU A 28 6.14 -7.76 -3.15
N GLN A 29 6.27 -7.14 -1.97
CA GLN A 29 5.21 -7.03 -0.98
C GLN A 29 4.74 -5.58 -0.89
N TRP A 30 3.42 -5.39 -0.96
CA TRP A 30 2.79 -4.09 -0.75
C TRP A 30 2.77 -3.77 0.74
N LYS A 31 3.12 -2.53 1.07
CA LYS A 31 3.13 -1.99 2.43
C LYS A 31 2.32 -0.70 2.48
N THR A 32 1.81 -0.37 3.65
CA THR A 32 1.30 0.97 3.92
C THR A 32 2.48 1.86 4.28
N TYR A 33 2.51 3.07 3.74
CA TYR A 33 3.53 4.06 4.04
C TYR A 33 2.94 5.44 4.29
N THR A 34 3.70 6.31 4.95
CA THR A 34 3.35 7.72 5.18
C THR A 34 4.56 8.60 4.89
N GLY A 35 4.36 9.82 4.39
CA GLY A 35 5.48 10.73 4.09
C GLY A 35 6.29 11.18 5.32
N SER A 36 5.84 10.86 6.54
CA SER A 36 6.56 11.13 7.79
C SER A 36 7.47 9.98 8.22
N ASP A 37 7.34 8.81 7.60
CA ASP A 37 8.18 7.65 7.90
C ASP A 37 9.58 7.89 7.30
N THR A 38 10.61 7.58 8.07
CA THR A 38 12.02 7.83 7.73
C THR A 38 12.78 6.54 7.42
N GLN A 39 12.10 5.38 7.45
CA GLN A 39 12.70 4.07 7.22
C GLN A 39 12.74 3.67 5.74
N VAL A 40 12.12 4.43 4.83
CA VAL A 40 12.25 4.18 3.40
C VAL A 40 13.55 4.77 2.88
N ARG A 41 14.30 3.90 2.21
CA ARG A 41 15.65 4.17 1.74
C ARG A 41 15.65 4.81 0.34
N THR A 42 14.63 4.52 -0.47
CA THR A 42 14.35 5.32 -1.67
C THR A 42 13.81 6.69 -1.29
N THR A 43 13.79 7.64 -2.23
CA THR A 43 13.23 8.98 -1.96
C THR A 43 11.78 8.87 -1.48
N PRO A 44 11.47 9.26 -0.22
CA PRO A 44 10.12 9.15 0.32
C PRO A 44 9.16 10.04 -0.47
N ILE A 45 7.94 9.55 -0.74
CA ILE A 45 6.90 10.41 -1.31
C ILE A 45 6.42 11.34 -0.18
N PRO A 46 6.53 12.67 -0.33
CA PRO A 46 6.42 13.59 0.80
C PRO A 46 5.00 13.72 1.37
N PHE A 47 3.97 13.31 0.63
CA PHE A 47 2.58 13.39 1.09
C PHE A 47 1.66 12.37 0.39
N ASP A 48 0.60 11.97 1.11
CA ASP A 48 -0.53 11.23 0.55
C ASP A 48 -1.51 12.19 -0.15
N HIS A 49 -2.12 11.72 -1.24
CA HIS A 49 -3.06 12.50 -2.05
C HIS A 49 -4.44 12.68 -1.38
N THR A 50 -4.84 11.78 -0.49
CA THR A 50 -6.13 11.87 0.21
C THR A 50 -6.16 13.06 1.15
N THR A 51 -5.08 13.24 1.92
CA THR A 51 -4.96 14.30 2.93
C THR A 51 -4.18 15.52 2.44
N GLY A 52 -3.35 15.36 1.40
CA GLY A 52 -2.38 16.38 0.98
C GLY A 52 -1.26 16.62 2.01
N THR A 53 -1.06 15.69 2.95
CA THR A 53 -0.10 15.85 4.05
C THR A 53 0.85 14.65 4.15
N ASN A 54 1.98 14.85 4.83
CA ASN A 54 2.92 13.78 5.17
C ASN A 54 2.38 12.78 6.22
N ARG A 55 1.20 13.04 6.81
CA ARG A 55 0.57 12.16 7.81
C ARG A 55 -0.45 11.20 7.21
N GLY A 56 -0.85 11.40 5.95
CA GLY A 56 -1.73 10.46 5.26
C GLY A 56 -0.98 9.20 4.81
N SER A 57 -1.75 8.19 4.41
CA SER A 57 -1.26 6.86 4.08
C SER A 57 -1.43 6.53 2.60
N TYR A 58 -0.51 5.75 2.05
CA TYR A 58 -0.58 5.26 0.68
C TYR A 58 0.01 3.85 0.56
N ALA A 59 -0.38 3.14 -0.50
CA ALA A 59 0.18 1.85 -0.84
C ALA A 59 1.57 2.03 -1.48
N TYR A 60 2.54 1.24 -1.04
CA TYR A 60 3.93 1.40 -1.43
C TYR A 60 4.63 0.05 -1.64
N ILE A 61 5.55 0.02 -2.61
CA ILE A 61 6.50 -1.06 -2.82
C ILE A 61 7.91 -0.47 -2.74
N ASP A 62 8.77 -1.13 -1.98
CA ASP A 62 10.20 -0.84 -1.99
C ASP A 62 10.88 -1.65 -3.10
N LEU A 63 11.54 -0.94 -4.02
CA LEU A 63 12.30 -1.54 -5.12
C LEU A 63 13.81 -1.52 -4.87
N GLU A 64 14.27 -0.96 -3.74
CA GLU A 64 15.69 -0.90 -3.43
C GLU A 64 16.29 -2.29 -3.22
N ASP A 65 17.49 -2.48 -3.76
CA ASP A 65 18.24 -3.74 -3.72
C ASP A 65 17.47 -4.95 -4.26
N GLN A 66 16.40 -4.73 -5.01
CA GLN A 66 15.65 -5.79 -5.66
C GLN A 66 16.18 -6.02 -7.09
N GLY A 67 16.17 -7.27 -7.56
CA GLY A 67 16.64 -7.65 -8.89
C GLY A 67 15.75 -7.17 -10.04
N GLU A 68 16.01 -7.66 -11.26
CA GLU A 68 15.15 -7.36 -12.41
C GLU A 68 13.95 -8.32 -12.49
N ASN A 69 12.93 -7.95 -13.28
CA ASN A 69 11.74 -8.77 -13.57
C ASN A 69 10.90 -9.16 -12.33
N LEU A 70 10.61 -8.16 -11.50
CA LEU A 70 9.83 -8.32 -10.27
C LEU A 70 8.33 -8.08 -10.49
N ASN A 71 7.50 -8.73 -9.69
CA ASN A 71 6.06 -8.50 -9.64
C ASN A 71 5.57 -8.25 -8.23
N GLY A 72 4.61 -7.33 -8.09
CA GLY A 72 3.81 -7.13 -6.88
C GLY A 72 2.34 -7.16 -7.26
N ARG A 73 1.51 -7.91 -6.53
CA ARG A 73 0.07 -8.03 -6.81
C ARG A 73 -0.76 -7.64 -5.60
N LEU A 74 -1.59 -6.61 -5.76
CA LEU A 74 -2.58 -6.16 -4.79
C LEU A 74 -3.97 -6.32 -5.43
N TYR A 75 -4.81 -7.16 -4.84
CA TYR A 75 -6.16 -7.45 -5.30
C TYR A 75 -7.16 -6.58 -4.54
N SER A 76 -8.06 -5.93 -5.27
CA SER A 76 -9.18 -5.21 -4.68
C SER A 76 -10.20 -6.18 -4.08
N PRO A 77 -11.01 -5.72 -3.11
CA PRO A 77 -12.18 -6.46 -2.67
C PRO A 77 -13.16 -6.68 -3.83
N MET A 78 -13.99 -7.71 -3.69
CA MET A 78 -15.10 -7.96 -4.61
C MET A 78 -16.29 -7.10 -4.20
N TYR A 79 -16.76 -6.25 -5.11
CA TYR A 79 -17.99 -5.48 -4.93
C TYR A 79 -19.12 -6.21 -5.68
N THR A 80 -20.24 -6.45 -5.01
CA THR A 80 -21.46 -7.03 -5.58
C THR A 80 -22.56 -5.99 -5.67
#